data_AF-A0A3D5HL55-F1
#
_entry.id   AF-A0A3D5HL55-F1
#
_cell.length_a   1.000
_cell.length_b   1.000
_cell.length_c   1.000
_cell.angle_alpha   90.00
_cell.angle_beta   90.00
_cell.angle_gamma   90.00
#
_symmetry.space_group_name_H-M   'P 1'
#
loop_
_entity.id
_entity.type
_entity.pdbx_description
1 polymer ?
#
loop_
_entity_poly.entity_id
_entity_poly.type
_entity_poly.pdbx_seq_one_letter_code
_entity_poly.pdbx_strand_id
1 'polypeptide(L)' 'TSPATAMDYIVTVCDNAAGENCPVWPGHPATHHWPFPDPAKFSGDRASTRQYFEDVYDMIISKIDDALTSGLED' A
#
# COMPACT_ATOMS: atom_id res chain seq x y z
N THR A 1 -9.23 5.98 25.52
CA THR A 1 -9.06 5.45 24.15
C THR A 1 -9.75 6.40 23.21
N SER A 2 -9.00 7.16 22.39
CA SER A 2 -9.61 8.01 21.36
C SER A 2 -10.38 7.11 20.39
N PRO A 3 -11.64 7.40 20.03
CA PRO A 3 -12.30 6.64 18.96
C PRO A 3 -11.42 6.77 17.72
N ALA A 4 -11.02 5.64 17.14
CA ALA A 4 -10.33 5.63 15.86
C ALA A 4 -11.22 6.38 14.87
N THR A 5 -10.66 7.36 14.18
CA THR A 5 -11.34 8.10 13.11
C THR A 5 -11.98 7.11 12.14
N ALA A 6 -13.25 7.32 11.78
CA ALA A 6 -13.90 6.50 10.78
C ALA A 6 -13.14 6.67 9.45
N MET A 7 -12.73 5.55 8.87
CA MET A 7 -12.01 5.53 7.59
C MET A 7 -13.01 5.23 6.47
N ASP A 8 -12.88 5.91 5.34
CA ASP A 8 -13.68 5.65 4.15
C ASP A 8 -13.06 4.54 3.28
N TYR A 9 -11.72 4.54 3.19
CA TYR A 9 -10.95 3.60 2.37
C TYR A 9 -9.74 3.05 3.13
N ILE A 10 -9.42 1.80 2.87
CA ILE A 10 -8.24 1.11 3.39
C ILE A 10 -7.47 0.52 2.22
N VAL A 11 -6.20 0.85 2.12
CA VAL A 11 -5.30 0.31 1.11
C VAL A 11 -4.21 -0.49 1.80
N THR A 12 -4.10 -1.78 1.48
CA THR A 12 -3.02 -2.65 1.96
C THR A 12 -1.99 -2.84 0.85
N VAL A 13 -0.70 -2.72 1.18
CA VAL A 13 0.38 -2.60 0.17
C VAL A 13 1.36 -3.77 0.11
N CYS A 14 1.39 -4.59 1.16
CA CYS A 14 2.30 -5.73 1.24
C CYS A 14 1.57 -7.00 0.83
N ASP A 15 2.21 -7.91 0.08
CA ASP A 15 1.63 -9.25 -0.21
C ASP A 15 1.21 -10.00 1.08
N ASN A 16 1.92 -9.77 2.18
CA ASN A 16 1.59 -10.34 3.49
C ASN A 16 0.24 -9.82 4.03
N ALA A 17 -0.13 -8.59 3.68
CA ALA A 17 -1.38 -7.95 4.10
C ALA A 17 -2.61 -8.47 3.33
N ALA A 18 -2.42 -9.19 2.21
CA ALA A 18 -3.51 -9.87 1.50
C ALA A 18 -4.07 -11.08 2.28
N GLY A 19 -3.35 -11.56 3.29
CA GLY A 19 -3.72 -12.74 4.10
C GLY A 19 -3.64 -12.55 5.61
N GLU A 20 -3.19 -11.38 6.09
CA GLU A 20 -3.24 -11.04 7.51
C GLU A 20 -4.64 -10.57 7.90
N ASN A 21 -5.10 -11.00 9.08
CA ASN A 21 -6.33 -10.48 9.68
C ASN A 21 -6.16 -8.98 9.91
N CYS A 22 -6.68 -8.17 8.98
CA CYS A 22 -6.82 -6.75 9.18
C CYS A 22 -7.67 -6.51 10.44
N PRO A 23 -7.38 -5.46 11.23
CA PRO A 23 -8.25 -5.07 12.33
C PRO A 23 -9.68 -4.87 11.83
N VAL A 24 -10.67 -5.13 12.68
CA VAL A 24 -12.05 -4.73 12.35
C VAL A 24 -12.13 -3.22 12.42
N TRP A 25 -12.28 -2.58 11.25
CA TRP A 25 -12.41 -1.14 11.16
C TRP A 25 -13.87 -0.73 11.34
N PRO A 26 -14.18 0.20 12.26
CA PRO A 26 -15.53 0.70 12.43
C PRO A 26 -15.98 1.42 11.14
N GLY A 27 -17.17 1.07 10.63
CA GLY A 27 -17.76 1.71 9.45
C GLY A 27 -17.78 0.89 8.16
N HIS A 28 -17.15 -0.29 8.12
CA HIS A 28 -17.02 -1.13 6.90
C HIS A 28 -16.43 -0.34 5.70
N PRO A 29 -15.18 0.15 5.83
CA PRO A 29 -14.52 0.85 4.72
C PRO A 29 -14.34 -0.05 3.50
N ALA A 30 -14.34 0.57 2.32
CA ALA A 30 -13.89 -0.09 1.10
C ALA A 30 -12.40 -0.46 1.27
N THR A 31 -12.05 -1.70 0.95
CA THR A 31 -10.70 -2.23 1.17
C THR A 31 -10.09 -2.64 -0.17
N HIS A 32 -8.95 -2.04 -0.52
CA HIS A 32 -8.19 -2.34 -1.72
C HIS A 32 -6.83 -2.94 -1.36
N HIS A 33 -6.34 -3.82 -2.21
CA HIS A 33 -5.02 -4.43 -2.06
C HIS A 33 -4.13 -4.10 -3.26
N TRP A 34 -3.05 -3.35 -3.03
CA TRP A 34 -2.08 -2.95 -4.06
C TRP A 34 -0.72 -3.56 -3.73
N PRO A 35 -0.42 -4.78 -4.19
CA PRO A 35 0.84 -5.42 -3.84
C PRO A 35 2.02 -4.71 -4.49
N PHE A 36 3.02 -4.37 -3.68
CA PHE A 36 4.32 -3.88 -4.13
C PHE A 36 5.43 -4.78 -3.59
N PRO A 37 6.53 -4.95 -4.34
CA PRO A 37 7.68 -5.68 -3.81
C PRO A 37 8.28 -4.91 -2.62
N ASP A 38 8.68 -5.65 -1.59
CA ASP A 38 9.30 -5.06 -0.39
C ASP A 38 10.74 -4.62 -0.67
N PRO A 39 11.04 -3.31 -0.71
CA PRO A 39 12.38 -2.82 -1.01
C PRO A 39 13.39 -3.16 0.08
N ALA A 40 12.95 -3.45 1.31
CA ALA A 40 13.84 -3.87 2.39
C ALA A 40 14.38 -5.31 2.22
N LYS A 41 13.74 -6.12 1.37
CA LYS A 41 14.22 -7.48 1.04
C LYS A 41 15.27 -7.48 -0.08
N PHE A 42 15.44 -6.37 -0.79
CA PHE A 42 16.44 -6.28 -1.85
C PHE A 42 17.86 -6.33 -1.28
N SER A 43 18.72 -7.13 -1.92
CA SER A 43 20.11 -7.31 -1.51
C SER A 43 21.02 -6.86 -2.66
N GLY A 44 21.69 -5.72 -2.48
CA GLY A 44 22.65 -5.16 -3.42
C GLY A 44 23.58 -4.16 -2.73
N ASP A 45 24.47 -3.53 -3.51
CA ASP A 45 25.25 -2.42 -2.98
C ASP A 45 24.37 -1.19 -2.72
N ARG A 46 24.93 -0.17 -2.04
CA ARG A 46 24.17 1.02 -1.63
C ARG A 46 23.48 1.74 -2.80
N ALA A 47 24.09 1.78 -3.98
CA ALA A 47 23.52 2.45 -5.14
C ALA A 47 22.36 1.62 -5.71
N SER A 48 22.54 0.31 -5.88
CA SER A 48 21.46 -0.58 -6.33
C SER A 48 20.29 -0.62 -5.34
N THR A 49 20.56 -0.67 -4.04
CA THR A 49 19.51 -0.62 -3.02
C THR A 49 18.74 0.69 -3.11
N ARG A 50 19.43 1.83 -3.22
CA ARG A 50 18.76 3.12 -3.39
C ARG A 50 17.88 3.15 -4.64
N GLN A 51 18.41 2.70 -5.78
CA GLN A 51 17.65 2.66 -7.03
C GLN A 51 16.40 1.79 -6.87
N TYR A 52 16.51 0.63 -6.24
CA TYR A 52 15.36 -0.25 -6.03
C TYR A 52 14.27 0.39 -5.14
N PHE A 53 14.66 1.17 -4.13
CA PHE A 53 13.69 1.97 -3.35
C PHE A 53 13.00 3.04 -4.21
N GLU A 54 13.75 3.71 -5.09
CA GLU A 54 13.20 4.70 -6.02
C GLU A 54 12.23 4.04 -7.03
N ASP A 55 12.56 2.86 -7.55
CA ASP A 55 11.69 2.09 -8.44
C ASP A 55 10.35 1.72 -7.77
N VAL A 56 10.38 1.23 -6.52
CA VAL A 56 9.16 0.90 -5.76
C VAL A 56 8.36 2.16 -5.42
N TYR A 57 9.03 3.27 -5.11
CA TYR A 57 8.37 4.55 -4.89
C TYR A 57 7.60 5.01 -6.14
N ASP A 58 8.22 4.92 -7.32
CA ASP A 58 7.59 5.29 -8.59
C ASP A 58 6.37 4.40 -8.90
N MET A 59 6.44 3.10 -8.58
CA MET A 59 5.27 2.20 -8.68
C MET A 59 4.10 2.66 -7.79
N ILE A 60 4.38 3.08 -6.55
CA ILE A 60 3.36 3.55 -5.61
C ILE A 60 2.73 4.85 -6.11
N ILE A 61 3.54 5.81 -6.57
CA ILE A 61 3.06 7.07 -7.13
C ILE A 61 2.17 6.82 -8.35
N SER A 62 2.63 6.00 -9.28
CA SER A 62 1.83 5.66 -10.46
C SER A 62 0.50 5.02 -10.10
N LYS A 63 0.43 4.20 -9.03
CA LYS A 63 -0.82 3.58 -8.59
C LYS A 63 -1.76 4.57 -7.91
N ILE A 64 -1.22 5.54 -7.17
CA ILE A 64 -2.01 6.64 -6.60
C ILE A 64 -2.60 7.49 -7.72
N ASP A 65 -1.83 7.85 -8.73
CA ASP A 65 -2.31 8.65 -9.86
C ASP A 65 -3.40 7.94 -10.66
N ASP A 66 -3.23 6.63 -10.90
CA ASP A 66 -4.25 5.75 -11.50
C ASP A 66 -5.56 5.81 -10.68
N ALA A 67 -5.46 5.54 -9.37
CA ALA A 67 -6.60 5.55 -8.46
C ALA A 67 -7.32 6.92 -8.37
N LEU A 68 -6.59 8.02 -8.43
CA LEU A 68 -7.17 9.37 -8.43
C LEU A 68 -7.86 9.71 -9.76
N THR A 69 -7.49 9.04 -10.85
CA THR A 69 -8.02 9.28 -12.20
C THR A 69 -9.20 8.38 -12.52
N SER A 70 -9.12 7.09 -12.21
CA SER A 70 -10.21 6.12 -12.43
C SER A 70 -11.22 6.09 -11.29
N GLY A 71 -10.87 6.63 -10.12
CA GLY A 71 -11.53 6.30 -8.86
C GLY A 71 -10.94 5.01 -8.26
N LEU A 72 -11.14 4.85 -6.95
CA LEU A 72 -10.81 3.62 -6.22
C LEU A 72 -11.85 2.54 -6.55
N GLU A 73 -11.92 2.15 -7.82
CA GLU A 73 -12.72 1.00 -8.26
C GLU A 73 -11.90 -0.28 -8.01
N ASP A 74 -12.55 -1.32 -7.47
CA ASP A 74 -11.96 -2.56 -6.92
C ASP A 74 -10.72 -3.12 -7.64
#